data_AF-A0A0D7CL15-F1
#
_entry.id   AF-A0A0D7CL15-F1
#
_cell.length_a   1.000
_cell.length_b   1.000
_cell.length_c   1.000
_cell.angle_alpha   90.00
_cell.angle_beta   90.00
_cell.angle_gamma   90.00
#
_symmetry.space_group_name_H-M   'P 1'
#
loop_
_entity.id
_entity.type
_entity.pdbx_description
1 polymer ?
#
loop_
_entity_poly.entity_id
_entity_poly.type
_entity_poly.pdbx_seq_one_letter_code
_entity_poly.pdbx_strand_id
1 'polypeptide(L)'
;MTGYPGPRPIHGDAVLLTTGSASMTITGSITSQGIMRAGAGVVELTLPDADPQQRRSLERAEWYQYELYRGGALLYSSPQLRVRETRRVTDGSLVVTGSP
;
A
#
# COMPACT_ATOMS: atom_id res chain seq x y z
N MET A 1 8.05 19.64 2.11
CA MET A 1 8.39 18.29 1.58
C MET A 1 8.80 17.42 2.77
N THR A 2 7.83 16.75 3.39
CA THR A 2 8.00 15.91 4.60
C THR A 2 6.86 14.88 4.55
N GLY A 3 7.04 13.57 4.57
CA GLY A 3 8.17 12.68 4.35
C GLY A 3 7.54 11.37 3.87
N TYR A 4 8.24 10.64 3.00
CA TYR A 4 7.91 9.26 2.62
C TYR A 4 7.49 8.49 3.86
N PRO A 5 6.33 7.79 3.88
CA PRO A 5 5.47 7.67 5.06
C PRO A 5 6.36 7.50 6.27
N GLY A 6 6.26 8.45 7.21
CA GLY A 6 7.17 8.44 8.36
C GLY A 6 7.13 7.09 9.08
N PRO A 7 8.04 6.83 10.03
CA PRO A 7 8.07 5.56 10.76
C PRO A 7 6.79 5.28 11.56
N ARG A 8 5.87 6.25 11.67
CA ARG A 8 4.59 6.10 12.35
C ARG A 8 3.55 5.51 11.39
N PRO A 9 2.91 4.39 11.75
CA PRO A 9 1.86 3.81 10.93
C PRO A 9 0.66 4.76 10.82
N ILE A 10 0.11 4.85 9.62
CA ILE A 10 -1.16 5.52 9.31
C ILE A 10 -2.18 4.42 9.07
N HIS A 11 -3.28 4.47 9.81
CA HIS A 11 -4.34 3.48 9.73
C HIS A 11 -5.56 4.06 9.00
N GLY A 12 -6.07 3.36 8.00
CA GLY A 12 -7.26 3.73 7.22
C GLY A 12 -8.29 2.61 7.17
N ASP A 13 -9.46 2.94 6.62
CA ASP A 13 -10.57 2.01 6.37
C ASP A 13 -10.84 1.78 4.88
N ALA A 14 -10.25 2.61 4.01
CA ALA A 14 -10.29 2.44 2.57
C ALA A 14 -8.98 2.91 1.92
N VAL A 15 -8.61 2.28 0.81
CA VAL A 15 -7.50 2.70 -0.04
C VAL A 15 -7.91 2.63 -1.50
N LEU A 16 -7.67 3.72 -2.22
CA LEU A 16 -7.73 3.72 -3.68
C LEU A 16 -6.31 3.43 -4.19
N LEU A 17 -6.14 2.28 -4.83
CA LEU A 17 -4.89 1.81 -5.41
C LEU A 17 -4.94 1.95 -6.92
N THR A 18 -3.98 2.67 -7.48
CA THR A 18 -3.78 2.79 -8.92
C THR A 18 -2.49 2.08 -9.31
N THR A 19 -2.60 1.16 -10.25
CA THR A 19 -1.49 0.50 -10.94
C THR A 19 -1.60 0.80 -12.44
N GLY A 20 -0.53 0.55 -13.21
CA GLY A 20 -0.40 0.87 -14.64
C GLY A 20 -1.68 0.86 -15.47
N SER A 21 -2.52 -0.17 -15.34
CA SER A 21 -3.73 -0.37 -16.14
C SER A 21 -5.03 -0.43 -15.34
N ALA A 22 -4.99 -0.25 -14.02
CA ALA A 22 -6.16 -0.44 -13.18
C ALA A 22 -6.17 0.51 -11.98
N SER A 23 -7.37 0.94 -11.60
CA SER A 23 -7.61 1.50 -10.26
C SER A 23 -8.59 0.60 -9.53
N MET A 24 -8.33 0.35 -8.26
CA MET A 24 -9.15 -0.51 -7.40
C MET A 24 -9.30 0.13 -6.02
N THR A 25 -10.48 -0.02 -5.45
CA THR A 25 -10.75 0.40 -4.07
C THR A 25 -10.79 -0.83 -3.18
N ILE A 26 -9.97 -0.83 -2.13
CA ILE A 26 -9.95 -1.88 -1.11
C ILE A 26 -10.46 -1.25 0.18
N THR A 27 -11.36 -1.94 0.88
CA THR A 27 -11.94 -1.48 2.15
C THR A 27 -11.64 -2.49 3.25
N GLY A 28 -11.53 -2.00 4.49
CA GLY A 28 -11.16 -2.79 5.66
C GLY A 28 -9.97 -2.21 6.40
N SER A 29 -9.39 -3.00 7.31
CA SER A 29 -8.26 -2.53 8.13
C SER A 29 -7.00 -2.39 7.28
N ILE A 30 -6.61 -1.15 6.97
CA ILE A 30 -5.46 -0.84 6.14
C ILE A 30 -4.42 -0.09 6.97
N THR A 31 -3.15 -0.44 6.79
CA THR A 31 -2.03 0.24 7.46
C THR A 31 -0.96 0.60 6.43
N SER A 32 -0.51 1.85 6.47
CA SER A 32 0.64 2.33 5.70
C SER A 32 1.74 2.81 6.65
N GLN A 33 2.96 2.36 6.43
CA GLN A 33 4.11 2.74 7.24
C GLN A 33 5.38 2.80 6.39
N GLY A 34 6.26 3.76 6.62
CA GLY A 34 7.62 3.66 6.07
C GLY A 34 8.52 2.90 7.03
N ILE A 35 9.31 1.99 6.47
CA ILE A 35 10.29 1.19 7.20
C ILE A 35 11.64 1.28 6.49
N MET A 36 12.71 1.07 7.26
CA MET A 36 14.05 0.90 6.70
C MET A 36 14.29 -0.59 6.46
N ARG A 37 14.61 -0.96 5.21
CA ARG A 37 14.95 -2.33 4.84
C ARG A 37 16.22 -2.33 4.00
N ALA A 38 17.22 -3.08 4.44
CA ALA A 38 18.54 -3.17 3.78
C ALA A 38 19.18 -1.79 3.45
N GLY A 39 19.01 -0.81 4.35
CA GLY A 39 19.56 0.54 4.18
C GLY A 39 18.74 1.47 3.26
N ALA A 40 17.63 1.00 2.69
CA ALA A 40 16.71 1.79 1.88
C ALA A 40 15.38 2.03 2.60
N GLY A 41 14.82 3.23 2.46
CA GLY A 41 13.47 3.54 2.90
C GLY A 41 12.44 2.95 1.95
N VAL A 42 11.54 2.13 2.48
CA VAL A 42 10.43 1.53 1.73
C VAL A 42 9.12 1.81 2.45
N VAL A 43 8.03 1.92 1.69
CA VAL A 43 6.67 1.89 2.22
C VAL A 43 6.27 0.44 2.36
N GLU A 44 5.65 0.10 3.48
CA GLU A 44 4.90 -1.13 3.68
C GLU A 44 3.41 -0.75 3.76
N LEU A 45 2.62 -1.26 2.81
CA LEU A 45 1.17 -1.11 2.74
C LEU A 45 0.53 -2.46 3.02
N THR A 46 -0.12 -2.57 4.17
CA THR A 46 -0.86 -3.76 4.58
C THR A 46 -2.33 -3.56 4.23
N LEU A 47 -2.83 -4.46 3.39
CA LEU A 47 -4.20 -4.53 2.91
C LEU A 47 -4.88 -5.73 3.58
N PRO A 48 -6.19 -5.65 3.88
CA PRO A 48 -6.96 -6.83 4.29
C PRO A 48 -6.91 -7.89 3.18
N ASP A 49 -7.40 -9.11 3.45
CA ASP A 49 -7.41 -10.20 2.46
C ASP A 49 -8.02 -9.70 1.14
N ALA A 50 -7.13 -9.42 0.20
CA ALA A 50 -7.47 -8.84 -1.08
C ALA A 50 -8.03 -9.96 -1.95
N ASP A 51 -9.06 -9.65 -2.73
CA ASP A 51 -9.61 -10.66 -3.62
C ASP A 51 -8.51 -11.20 -4.58
N PRO A 52 -8.64 -12.45 -5.06
CA PRO A 52 -7.61 -13.07 -5.88
C PRO A 52 -7.25 -12.30 -7.16
N GLN A 53 -8.11 -11.40 -7.65
CA GLN A 53 -7.87 -10.59 -8.83
C GLN A 53 -7.08 -9.33 -8.48
N GLN A 54 -7.48 -8.59 -7.44
CA GLN A 54 -6.74 -7.44 -6.90
C GLN A 54 -5.30 -7.83 -6.56
N ARG A 55 -5.13 -8.97 -5.88
CA ARG A 55 -3.82 -9.52 -5.55
C ARG A 55 -2.98 -9.78 -6.81
N ARG A 56 -3.53 -10.47 -7.80
CA ARG A 56 -2.80 -10.76 -9.06
C ARG A 56 -2.41 -9.48 -9.80
N SER A 57 -3.24 -8.45 -9.74
CA SER A 57 -2.90 -7.14 -10.30
C SER A 57 -1.74 -6.48 -9.56
N LEU A 58 -1.68 -6.56 -8.24
CA LEU A 58 -0.56 -6.01 -7.44
C LEU A 58 0.73 -6.83 -7.60
N GLU A 59 0.65 -8.16 -7.59
CA GLU A 59 1.79 -9.06 -7.79
C GLU A 59 2.45 -8.87 -9.17
N ARG A 60 1.68 -8.44 -10.18
CA ARG A 60 2.17 -8.17 -11.56
C ARG A 60 2.51 -6.71 -11.82
N ALA A 61 2.18 -5.80 -10.91
CA ALA A 61 2.41 -4.38 -11.10
C ALA A 61 3.89 -4.05 -10.92
N GLU A 62 4.46 -3.26 -11.84
CA GLU A 62 5.81 -2.71 -11.67
C GLU A 62 5.81 -1.49 -10.74
N TRP A 63 4.70 -0.76 -10.72
CA TRP A 63 4.49 0.40 -9.89
C TRP A 63 3.05 0.49 -9.38
N TYR A 64 2.88 1.20 -8.27
CA TYR A 64 1.59 1.54 -7.71
C TYR A 64 1.62 2.94 -7.07
N GLN A 65 0.48 3.59 -7.04
CA GLN A 65 0.20 4.78 -6.25
C GLN A 65 -1.05 4.48 -5.43
N TYR A 66 -1.17 5.08 -4.24
CA TYR A 66 -2.38 4.91 -3.47
C TYR A 66 -2.77 6.15 -2.67
N GLU A 67 -4.06 6.22 -2.38
CA GLU A 67 -4.66 7.19 -1.49
C GLU A 67 -5.35 6.46 -0.35
N LEU A 68 -4.94 6.76 0.88
CA LEU A 68 -5.46 6.16 2.10
C LEU A 68 -6.53 7.06 2.72
N TYR A 69 -7.67 6.47 3.04
CA TYR A 69 -8.83 7.16 3.58
C TYR A 69 -9.23 6.60 4.96
N ARG A 70 -9.89 7.44 5.76
CA ARG A 70 -10.60 7.06 6.99
C ARG A 70 -11.90 7.84 7.09
N GLY A 71 -13.03 7.15 7.19
CA GLY A 71 -14.36 7.79 7.25
C GLY A 71 -14.62 8.70 6.05
N GLY A 72 -14.06 8.36 4.88
CA GLY A 72 -14.13 9.18 3.66
C GLY A 72 -13.17 10.37 3.60
N ALA A 73 -12.43 10.68 4.66
CA ALA A 73 -11.40 11.72 4.64
C ALA A 73 -10.06 11.15 4.14
N LEU A 74 -9.42 11.85 3.20
CA LEU A 74 -8.06 11.50 2.73
C LEU A 74 -7.05 11.75 3.85
N LEU A 75 -6.38 10.69 4.29
CA LEU A 75 -5.32 10.75 5.30
C LEU A 75 -3.94 10.93 4.67
N TYR A 76 -3.70 10.27 3.55
CA TYR A 76 -2.40 10.25 2.89
C TYR A 76 -2.53 9.89 1.41
N SER A 77 -1.73 10.55 0.57
CA SER A 77 -1.56 10.19 -0.84
C SER A 77 -0.09 9.88 -1.08
N SER A 78 0.21 8.70 -1.62
CA SER A 78 1.56 8.29 -1.91
C SER A 78 2.07 8.95 -3.20
N PRO A 79 3.39 9.16 -3.33
CA PRO A 79 3.98 9.28 -4.65
C PRO A 79 3.87 7.94 -5.40
N GLN A 80 4.25 7.92 -6.67
CA GLN A 80 4.39 6.67 -7.41
C GLN A 80 5.51 5.82 -6.80
N LEU A 81 5.18 4.58 -6.47
CA LEU A 81 6.08 3.61 -5.83
C LEU A 81 6.37 2.48 -6.80
N ARG A 82 7.64 2.10 -6.98
CA ARG A 82 8.01 0.84 -7.62
C ARG A 82 7.76 -0.31 -6.65
N VAL A 83 7.05 -1.35 -7.10
CA VAL A 83 6.83 -2.55 -6.31
C VAL A 83 8.17 -3.25 -6.06
N ARG A 84 8.43 -3.60 -4.80
CA ARG A 84 9.64 -4.34 -4.39
C ARG A 84 9.32 -5.76 -3.98
N GLU A 85 8.24 -5.95 -3.22
CA GLU A 85 7.80 -7.26 -2.76
C GLU A 85 6.29 -7.23 -2.51
N THR A 86 5.64 -8.35 -2.75
CA THR A 86 4.28 -8.64 -2.29
C THR A 86 4.33 -9.94 -1.49
N ARG A 87 3.74 -9.95 -0.28
CA ARG A 87 3.73 -11.14 0.58
C ARG A 87 2.44 -11.26 1.36
N ARG A 88 2.09 -12.50 1.71
CA ARG A 88 0.99 -12.79 2.63
C ARG A 88 1.51 -12.95 4.04
N VAL A 89 0.73 -12.45 4.99
CA VAL A 89 0.93 -12.71 6.42
C VAL A 89 -0.11 -13.71 6.92
N THR A 90 0.09 -14.25 8.13
CA THR A 90 -0.64 -15.40 8.68
C THR A 90 -2.15 -15.18 8.80
N ASP A 91 -2.60 -13.93 8.90
CA ASP A 91 -4.02 -13.55 8.98
C ASP A 91 -4.71 -13.40 7.60
N GLY A 92 -3.99 -13.69 6.52
CA GLY A 92 -4.49 -13.57 5.14
C GLY A 92 -4.29 -12.19 4.53
N SER A 93 -3.84 -11.19 5.30
CA SER A 93 -3.57 -9.85 4.81
C SER A 93 -2.46 -9.85 3.76
N LEU A 94 -2.60 -8.96 2.77
CA LEU A 94 -1.62 -8.74 1.72
C LEU A 94 -0.75 -7.55 2.08
N VAL A 95 0.56 -7.78 2.15
CA VAL A 95 1.55 -6.72 2.37
C VAL A 95 2.26 -6.42 1.06
N VAL A 96 2.19 -5.17 0.62
CA VAL A 96 2.89 -4.66 -0.56
C VAL A 96 3.96 -3.68 -0.10
N THR A 97 5.19 -3.87 -0.56
CA THR A 97 6.28 -2.92 -0.30
C THR A 97 6.70 -2.19 -1.56
N GLY A 98 7.03 -0.91 -1.41
CA GLY A 98 7.45 -0.07 -2.53
C GLY A 98 8.38 1.06 -2.15
N SER A 99 9.21 1.48 -3.10
CA SER A 99 10.12 2.62 -2.96
C SER A 99 9.90 3.57 -4.13
N PRO A 100 10.28 4.85 -4.03
CA PRO A 100 10.21 5.76 -5.18
C PRO A 100 11.28 5.36 -6.20
#